data_AF-A0A523WRK6-F1
#
_entry.id   AF-A0A523WRK6-F1
#
_cell.length_a   1.000
_cell.length_b   1.000
_cell.length_c   1.000
_cell.angle_alpha   90.00
_cell.angle_beta   90.00
_cell.angle_gamma   90.00
#
_symmetry.space_group_name_H-M   'P 1'
#
loop_
_entity.id
_entity.type
_entity.pdbx_description
1 polymer ?
#
loop_
_entity_poly.entity_id
_entity_poly.type
_entity_poly.pdbx_seq_one_letter_code
_entity_poly.pdbx_strand_id
1 'polypeptide(L)'
;MAFFDIFKKKDYQKSTTLSNVSSTKNVPQLKLTIHSDLDGLVWIGDGTHKNYESKNNCKNSFEIDGFKISITLMPQEEPSLIFTKQKINKPIEECSINRPSYYPTYSELSPEQKWIYLKLLLNPYDPNIDIGYVFILYYGLERHLLHGSFEAAFKLILNLRDVHTNKSFQSYSANALVLTSMLHKRGDLALEFIKSIDKEYELAFSDNLFLICYYSFDMPLLPKDIMRMAKSFEFTNTNYIKKYPNIFEECLADVINAKLGTGKIDIKKYIIKTELRKIKMQNVNIFANVSIREKTIPIPLLTENFKFKKEVNAFLETAHERVKAKLAEMRKSGQVLKPVTQKNKKNVVLDFDVQQEKELLSELAKNKSNLVDRHFCYIQLQDFYYKYRHIDKLYVDKCIQYCWLDINSLSEMQNEYITREIQTIKQLAPYHEADYEAKETVRIKEEGFIGSIPAFSRLVIIFEKQGEYELAMDICARAISYGQGTESFNERKEKLQKKLNNKIQKQKG
;
A
#
# COMPACT_ATOMS: atom_id res chain seq x y z
N MET A 1 -15.76 -34.67 11.92
CA MET A 1 -15.65 -34.96 13.37
C MET A 1 -14.31 -34.40 13.85
N ALA A 2 -14.13 -33.79 15.01
CA ALA A 2 -15.07 -33.08 15.88
C ALA A 2 -14.22 -32.30 16.91
N PHE A 3 -14.14 -30.96 16.81
CA PHE A 3 -13.47 -30.12 17.82
C PHE A 3 -14.11 -28.72 17.85
N PHE A 4 -15.22 -28.61 18.56
CA PHE A 4 -15.75 -27.37 19.12
C PHE A 4 -15.82 -27.59 20.63
N ASP A 5 -14.93 -26.96 21.40
CA ASP A 5 -15.20 -26.45 22.75
C ASP A 5 -13.96 -25.79 23.35
N ILE A 6 -14.19 -25.03 24.44
CA ILE A 6 -13.25 -24.25 25.28
C ILE A 6 -13.37 -22.74 25.06
N PHE A 7 -14.54 -22.21 25.41
CA PHE A 7 -14.67 -20.87 26.00
C PHE A 7 -14.94 -21.02 27.50
N LYS A 8 -13.99 -20.62 28.35
CA LYS A 8 -14.25 -20.34 29.78
C LYS A 8 -13.54 -19.06 30.22
N LYS A 9 -14.34 -18.01 30.44
CA LYS A 9 -13.96 -16.82 31.20
C LYS A 9 -13.46 -17.22 32.59
N LYS A 10 -12.53 -16.43 33.13
CA LYS A 10 -12.44 -16.15 34.57
C LYS A 10 -12.14 -14.67 34.77
N ASP A 11 -13.02 -14.01 35.52
CA ASP A 11 -12.83 -12.65 36.00
C ASP A 11 -11.71 -12.62 37.05
N TYR A 12 -10.99 -11.50 37.13
CA TYR A 12 -10.21 -11.16 38.32
C TYR A 12 -10.20 -9.64 38.52
N GLN A 13 -11.11 -9.15 39.36
CA GLN A 13 -10.94 -7.85 40.00
C GLN A 13 -9.97 -8.00 41.17
N LYS A 14 -9.04 -7.06 41.33
CA LYS A 14 -8.57 -6.67 42.66
C LYS A 14 -8.21 -5.19 42.71
N SER A 15 -8.94 -4.47 43.55
CA SER A 15 -8.68 -3.08 43.92
C SER A 15 -7.55 -3.01 44.94
N THR A 16 -6.71 -1.97 44.84
CA THR A 16 -5.94 -1.47 45.98
C THR A 16 -5.90 0.05 45.94
N THR A 17 -6.70 0.68 46.78
CA THR A 17 -6.67 2.13 47.06
C THR A 17 -5.63 2.44 48.15
N LEU A 18 -4.83 3.49 47.95
CA LEU A 18 -4.09 4.20 49.01
C LEU A 18 -4.10 5.71 48.69
N SER A 19 -4.12 6.54 49.73
CA SER A 19 -4.73 7.88 49.70
C SER A 19 -3.85 9.01 50.22
N ASN A 20 -3.97 10.21 49.62
CA ASN A 20 -3.65 11.56 50.17
C ASN A 20 -2.15 11.80 50.53
N VAL A 21 -1.53 12.99 50.56
CA VAL A 21 -1.80 14.43 50.31
C VAL A 21 -0.59 14.91 49.44
N SER A 22 -0.55 15.95 48.58
CA SER A 22 -0.92 17.37 48.75
C SER A 22 -0.97 18.15 47.42
N SER A 23 -1.26 19.46 47.49
CA SER A 23 -1.37 20.43 46.39
C SER A 23 -0.05 21.09 45.93
N THR A 24 0.20 21.12 44.61
CA THR A 24 0.65 22.32 43.87
C THR A 24 0.07 22.29 42.45
N LYS A 25 -0.17 23.47 41.84
CA LYS A 25 -0.82 23.59 40.52
C LYS A 25 0.13 23.21 39.38
N ASN A 26 0.24 21.91 39.09
CA ASN A 26 0.77 21.42 37.82
C ASN A 26 -0.39 21.07 36.88
N VAL A 27 -0.28 21.46 35.60
CA VAL A 27 -1.17 20.99 34.53
C VAL A 27 -1.10 19.46 34.51
N PRO A 28 -2.23 18.73 34.38
CA PRO A 28 -2.20 17.28 34.49
C PRO A 28 -1.26 16.67 33.45
N GLN A 29 -0.22 15.99 33.92
CA GLN A 29 0.57 15.09 33.11
C GLN A 29 -0.40 14.07 32.54
N LEU A 30 -0.64 14.13 31.23
CA LEU A 30 -1.75 13.43 30.59
C LEU A 30 -1.61 11.94 30.87
N LYS A 31 -2.51 11.36 31.69
CA LYS A 31 -2.61 9.91 31.82
C LYS A 31 -2.97 9.41 30.42
N LEU A 32 -2.02 8.73 29.77
CA LEU A 32 -2.15 8.29 28.40
C LEU A 32 -3.17 7.15 28.33
N THR A 33 -4.45 7.50 28.33
CA THR A 33 -5.53 6.57 28.06
C THR A 33 -5.49 6.28 26.57
N ILE A 34 -5.24 5.03 26.22
CA ILE A 34 -5.28 4.52 24.84
C ILE A 34 -6.44 3.52 24.72
N HIS A 35 -6.86 3.23 23.49
CA HIS A 35 -7.84 2.20 23.19
C HIS A 35 -7.36 0.83 23.71
N SER A 36 -8.27 -0.02 24.20
CA SER A 36 -7.94 -1.33 24.79
C SER A 36 -7.10 -2.20 23.86
N ASP A 37 -7.43 -2.18 22.58
CA ASP A 37 -6.79 -3.00 21.55
C ASP A 37 -5.35 -2.56 21.23
N LEU A 38 -4.90 -1.43 21.79
CA LEU A 38 -3.52 -0.93 21.69
C LEU A 38 -2.65 -1.30 22.90
N ASP A 39 -3.20 -1.99 23.90
CA ASP A 39 -2.44 -2.39 25.09
C ASP A 39 -1.24 -3.29 24.71
N GLY A 40 -0.06 -2.91 25.19
CA GLY A 40 1.21 -3.56 24.82
C GLY A 40 1.62 -3.46 23.34
N LEU A 41 0.94 -2.65 22.51
CA LEU A 41 1.21 -2.49 21.07
C LEU A 41 1.75 -1.11 20.65
N VAL A 42 2.00 -0.23 21.62
CA VAL A 42 2.52 1.13 21.40
C VAL A 42 3.94 1.24 21.97
N TRP A 43 4.89 1.73 21.17
CA TRP A 43 6.28 1.90 21.58
C TRP A 43 6.52 3.25 22.26
N ILE A 44 7.16 3.21 23.43
CA ILE A 44 7.48 4.36 24.28
C ILE A 44 8.99 4.41 24.48
N GLY A 45 9.61 5.53 24.11
CA GLY A 45 11.07 5.71 24.09
C GLY A 45 11.68 6.22 25.41
N ASP A 46 10.88 6.81 26.30
CA ASP A 46 11.33 7.45 27.54
C ASP A 46 10.36 7.31 28.73
N GLY A 47 10.76 7.85 29.89
CA GLY A 47 9.92 7.88 31.08
C GLY A 47 9.75 6.53 31.78
N THR A 48 8.77 6.45 32.67
CA THR A 48 8.45 5.26 33.49
C THR A 48 7.79 4.13 32.72
N HIS A 49 7.25 4.42 31.54
CA HIS A 49 6.56 3.46 30.66
C HIS A 49 7.40 3.05 29.44
N LYS A 50 8.69 3.42 29.41
CA LYS A 50 9.61 3.03 28.35
C LYS A 50 9.60 1.50 28.16
N ASN A 51 9.23 1.06 26.96
CA ASN A 51 9.16 -0.35 26.58
C ASN A 51 10.00 -0.67 25.33
N TYR A 52 10.58 0.35 24.68
CA TYR A 52 11.48 0.16 23.53
C TYR A 52 12.96 0.16 23.94
N GLU A 53 13.67 -0.85 23.47
CA GLU A 53 15.13 -0.94 23.51
C GLU A 53 15.64 -1.11 22.08
N SER A 54 16.60 -0.27 21.66
CA SER A 54 17.29 -0.44 20.38
C SER A 54 18.20 -1.66 20.47
N LYS A 55 17.65 -2.85 20.18
CA LYS A 55 18.38 -4.12 20.16
C LYS A 55 19.02 -4.34 18.79
N ASN A 56 20.27 -4.81 18.82
CA ASN A 56 21.05 -5.07 17.63
C ASN A 56 20.42 -6.17 16.74
N ASN A 57 20.35 -5.90 15.44
CA ASN A 57 20.24 -6.86 14.34
C ASN A 57 19.36 -8.09 14.59
N CYS A 58 18.05 -7.90 14.74
CA CYS A 58 17.11 -9.02 14.71
C CYS A 58 16.93 -9.51 13.26
N LYS A 59 17.54 -10.65 12.93
CA LYS A 59 17.41 -11.31 11.63
C LYS A 59 16.36 -12.42 11.70
N ASN A 60 15.18 -12.13 11.15
CA ASN A 60 14.14 -13.12 10.92
C ASN A 60 14.35 -13.80 9.57
N SER A 61 14.15 -15.11 9.49
CA SER A 61 14.14 -15.81 8.21
C SER A 61 13.24 -17.03 8.23
N PHE A 62 12.56 -17.27 7.13
CA PHE A 62 11.72 -18.45 6.93
C PHE A 62 11.97 -19.06 5.55
N GLU A 63 11.59 -20.32 5.42
CA GLU A 63 11.79 -21.10 4.20
C GLU A 63 10.45 -21.67 3.72
N ILE A 64 10.16 -21.48 2.43
CA ILE A 64 9.03 -22.07 1.72
C ILE A 64 9.58 -22.97 0.63
N ASP A 65 9.46 -24.29 0.79
CA ASP A 65 9.73 -25.30 -0.24
C ASP A 65 11.05 -25.13 -1.04
N GLY A 66 12.11 -24.66 -0.36
CA GLY A 66 13.44 -24.43 -0.92
C GLY A 66 13.76 -22.99 -1.29
N PHE A 67 12.87 -22.04 -0.98
CA PHE A 67 13.11 -20.60 -1.08
C PHE A 67 13.20 -19.95 0.31
N LYS A 68 14.27 -19.19 0.59
CA LYS A 68 14.51 -18.54 1.88
C LYS A 68 14.34 -17.03 1.80
N ILE A 69 13.41 -16.49 2.58
CA ILE A 69 13.26 -15.05 2.83
C ILE A 69 14.01 -14.71 4.12
N SER A 70 14.73 -13.58 4.13
CA SER A 70 15.38 -13.02 5.32
C SER A 70 15.06 -11.53 5.43
N ILE A 71 14.84 -11.07 6.66
CA ILE A 71 14.42 -9.72 7.05
C ILE A 71 15.30 -9.33 8.24
N THR A 72 15.87 -8.12 8.25
CA THR A 72 16.83 -7.68 9.25
C THR A 72 16.46 -6.30 9.79
N LEU A 73 16.06 -6.26 11.05
CA LEU A 73 15.77 -5.00 11.75
C LEU A 73 17.06 -4.34 12.22
N MET A 74 17.26 -3.08 11.85
CA MET A 74 18.46 -2.30 12.19
C MET A 74 18.28 -1.47 13.46
N PRO A 75 19.40 -1.09 14.13
CA PRO A 75 19.40 -0.09 15.18
C PRO A 75 19.20 1.32 14.58
N GLN A 76 17.96 1.61 14.17
CA GLN A 76 17.45 2.94 13.87
C GLN A 76 16.34 3.32 14.85
N GLU A 77 16.12 4.61 15.05
CA GLU A 77 14.98 5.13 15.81
C GLU A 77 13.68 4.63 15.14
N GLU A 78 12.80 4.01 15.94
CA GLU A 78 11.51 3.55 15.46
C GLU A 78 10.58 4.77 15.27
N PRO A 79 10.06 5.03 14.06
CA PRO A 79 9.28 6.24 13.80
C PRO A 79 7.99 6.38 14.64
N SER A 80 7.45 5.28 15.16
CA SER A 80 6.30 5.28 16.08
C SER A 80 6.64 5.64 17.53
N LEU A 81 7.90 5.91 17.88
CA LEU A 81 8.31 6.07 19.29
C LEU A 81 7.70 7.29 19.95
N ILE A 82 6.84 7.05 20.94
CA ILE A 82 6.27 8.09 21.78
C ILE A 82 7.29 8.52 22.82
N PHE A 83 7.65 9.80 22.80
CA PHE A 83 8.40 10.46 23.84
C PHE A 83 7.46 11.26 24.74
N THR A 84 7.24 10.75 25.95
CA THR A 84 6.35 11.27 26.98
C THR A 84 6.79 12.63 27.55
N LYS A 85 8.07 13.00 27.38
CA LYS A 85 8.60 14.30 27.79
C LYS A 85 8.46 15.41 26.73
N GLN A 86 8.05 15.10 25.50
CA GLN A 86 7.88 16.11 24.46
C GLN A 86 6.61 16.94 24.69
N LYS A 87 6.62 18.20 24.23
CA LYS A 87 5.48 19.11 24.36
C LYS A 87 4.30 18.63 23.53
N ILE A 88 3.09 18.73 24.10
CA ILE A 88 1.82 18.39 23.46
C ILE A 88 0.85 19.54 23.75
N ASN A 89 0.23 20.09 22.71
CA ASN A 89 -0.71 21.21 22.81
C ASN A 89 -2.05 20.80 22.21
N LYS A 90 -3.17 21.06 22.89
CA LYS A 90 -4.48 20.96 22.24
C LYS A 90 -4.61 22.09 21.20
N PRO A 91 -4.91 21.80 19.91
CA PRO A 91 -5.12 22.85 18.92
C PRO A 91 -6.40 23.64 19.20
N ILE A 92 -6.42 24.89 18.75
CA ILE A 92 -7.60 25.77 18.83
C ILE A 92 -8.67 25.29 17.85
N GLU A 93 -8.27 24.98 16.61
CA GLU A 93 -9.11 24.40 15.56
C GLU A 93 -8.38 23.20 14.94
N GLU A 94 -8.94 21.99 15.04
CA GLU A 94 -8.27 20.77 14.56
C GLU A 94 -8.11 20.76 13.03
N CYS A 95 -9.05 21.34 12.28
CA CYS A 95 -8.96 21.50 10.83
C CYS A 95 -7.81 22.41 10.38
N SER A 96 -7.33 23.33 11.24
CA SER A 96 -6.22 24.23 10.89
C SER A 96 -4.83 23.58 11.00
N ILE A 97 -4.76 22.32 11.47
CA ILE A 97 -3.50 21.63 11.71
C ILE A 97 -3.07 20.87 10.47
N ASN A 98 -1.94 21.28 9.90
CA ASN A 98 -1.26 20.56 8.83
C ASN A 98 -1.16 19.06 9.16
N ARG A 99 -1.42 18.21 8.17
CA ARG A 99 -1.14 16.77 8.23
C ARG A 99 0.36 16.48 8.52
N PRO A 100 0.70 15.24 8.91
CA PRO A 100 2.09 14.79 8.98
C PRO A 100 2.81 14.82 7.62
N SER A 101 4.15 14.73 7.65
CA SER A 101 4.99 14.54 6.47
C SER A 101 4.72 13.19 5.77
N TYR A 102 5.27 12.99 4.56
CA TYR A 102 5.00 11.79 3.76
C TYR A 102 5.56 10.50 4.38
N TYR A 103 6.69 10.60 5.09
CA TYR A 103 7.26 9.54 5.93
C TYR A 103 7.24 10.01 7.39
N PRO A 104 6.09 9.93 8.07
CA PRO A 104 5.88 10.65 9.32
C PRO A 104 6.54 9.94 10.52
N THR A 105 7.29 10.72 11.31
CA THR A 105 7.96 10.26 12.54
C THR A 105 7.33 10.99 13.73
N TYR A 106 7.01 10.27 14.83
CA TYR A 106 6.39 10.90 16.01
C TYR A 106 7.25 12.04 16.57
N SER A 107 8.58 11.86 16.64
CA SER A 107 9.49 12.88 17.21
C SER A 107 9.43 14.21 16.44
N GLU A 108 9.24 14.16 15.12
CA GLU A 108 9.16 15.32 14.20
C GLU A 108 7.82 16.07 14.24
N LEU A 109 6.74 15.46 14.75
CA LEU A 109 5.42 16.09 14.84
C LEU A 109 5.43 17.38 15.68
N SER A 110 4.65 18.39 15.29
CA SER A 110 4.39 19.56 16.14
C SER A 110 3.66 19.17 17.44
N PRO A 111 3.70 19.99 18.50
CA PRO A 111 2.93 19.73 19.73
C PRO A 111 1.43 19.51 19.49
N GLU A 112 0.85 20.18 18.50
CA GLU A 112 -0.55 20.08 18.09
C GLU A 112 -0.82 18.82 17.27
N GLN A 113 0.09 18.46 16.37
CA GLN A 113 0.02 17.18 15.65
C GLN A 113 0.16 15.98 16.61
N LYS A 114 1.00 16.10 17.64
CA LYS A 114 1.10 15.11 18.73
C LYS A 114 -0.22 14.92 19.47
N TRP A 115 -0.97 16.00 19.71
CA TRP A 115 -2.31 15.90 20.28
C TRP A 115 -3.28 15.14 19.37
N ILE A 116 -3.24 15.38 18.05
CA ILE A 116 -4.07 14.63 17.08
C ILE A 116 -3.66 13.15 17.04
N TYR A 117 -2.36 12.84 17.09
CA TYR A 117 -1.89 11.45 17.22
C TYR A 117 -2.39 10.79 18.51
N LEU A 118 -2.47 11.50 19.63
CA LEU A 118 -3.09 10.95 20.85
C LEU A 118 -4.60 10.73 20.70
N LYS A 119 -5.31 11.52 19.88
CA LYS A 119 -6.71 11.22 19.51
C LYS A 119 -6.82 9.95 18.68
N LEU A 120 -5.88 9.66 17.77
CA LEU A 120 -5.81 8.36 17.09
C LEU A 120 -5.66 7.22 18.10
N LEU A 121 -4.77 7.35 19.08
CA LEU A 121 -4.58 6.28 20.07
C LEU A 121 -5.77 6.10 21.01
N LEU A 122 -6.64 7.10 21.17
CA LEU A 122 -7.92 6.98 21.87
C LEU A 122 -8.99 6.27 21.02
N ASN A 123 -9.02 6.52 19.71
CA ASN A 123 -9.92 5.86 18.77
C ASN A 123 -9.18 5.54 17.45
N PRO A 124 -8.53 4.36 17.33
CA PRO A 124 -7.80 3.97 16.12
C PRO A 124 -8.72 3.73 14.91
N TYR A 125 -10.05 3.71 15.14
CA TYR A 125 -11.09 3.38 14.17
C TYR A 125 -11.90 4.60 13.71
N ASP A 126 -11.34 5.83 13.80
CA ASP A 126 -11.93 7.00 13.14
C ASP A 126 -11.53 7.04 11.65
N PRO A 127 -12.45 6.80 10.69
CA PRO A 127 -12.13 6.80 9.26
C PRO A 127 -11.79 8.20 8.69
N ASN A 128 -11.99 9.27 9.46
CA ASN A 128 -11.77 10.65 9.01
C ASN A 128 -10.41 11.21 9.43
N ILE A 129 -9.64 10.49 10.27
CA ILE A 129 -8.33 10.95 10.71
C ILE A 129 -7.31 10.88 9.56
N ASP A 130 -6.37 11.83 9.53
CA ASP A 130 -5.36 11.82 8.47
C ASP A 130 -4.50 10.55 8.54
N ILE A 131 -4.37 9.88 7.39
CA ILE A 131 -3.70 8.59 7.28
C ILE A 131 -2.23 8.63 7.70
N GLY A 132 -1.57 9.80 7.66
CA GLY A 132 -0.22 9.97 8.17
C GLY A 132 -0.09 9.55 9.63
N TYR A 133 -1.08 9.87 10.47
CA TYR A 133 -1.11 9.43 11.86
C TYR A 133 -1.29 7.90 11.97
N VAL A 134 -2.14 7.32 11.12
CA VAL A 134 -2.33 5.86 11.03
C VAL A 134 -1.05 5.15 10.62
N PHE A 135 -0.26 5.75 9.72
CA PHE A 135 1.07 5.23 9.35
C PHE A 135 2.05 5.23 10.53
N ILE A 136 2.10 6.28 11.35
CA ILE A 136 2.95 6.31 12.56
C ILE A 136 2.60 5.13 13.48
N LEU A 137 1.30 4.89 13.75
CA LEU A 137 0.87 3.74 14.55
C LEU A 137 1.26 2.41 13.87
N TYR A 138 0.97 2.29 12.57
CA TYR A 138 1.22 1.08 11.79
C TYR A 138 2.71 0.70 11.73
N TYR A 139 3.63 1.68 11.72
CA TYR A 139 5.07 1.43 11.78
C TYR A 139 5.47 0.65 13.04
N GLY A 140 4.89 1.01 14.19
CA GLY A 140 5.08 0.27 15.44
C GLY A 140 4.48 -1.13 15.40
N LEU A 141 3.33 -1.29 14.75
CA LEU A 141 2.68 -2.60 14.56
C LEU A 141 3.49 -3.52 13.63
N GLU A 142 4.11 -3.00 12.57
CA GLU A 142 5.03 -3.78 11.70
C GLU A 142 6.22 -4.35 12.50
N ARG A 143 6.73 -3.61 13.49
CA ARG A 143 7.72 -4.16 14.43
C ARG A 143 7.15 -5.27 15.31
N HIS A 144 5.93 -5.12 15.82
CA HIS A 144 5.27 -6.21 16.57
C HIS A 144 5.06 -7.46 15.73
N LEU A 145 4.70 -7.34 14.44
CA LEU A 145 4.59 -8.48 13.51
C LEU A 145 5.91 -9.27 13.37
N LEU A 146 7.04 -8.57 13.41
CA LEU A 146 8.37 -9.15 13.22
C LEU A 146 9.02 -9.66 14.52
N HIS A 147 8.89 -8.96 15.64
CA HIS A 147 9.66 -9.27 16.86
C HIS A 147 8.95 -9.00 18.19
N GLY A 148 7.64 -8.75 18.17
CA GLY A 148 6.84 -8.50 19.37
C GLY A 148 5.59 -9.38 19.43
N SER A 149 4.53 -8.84 20.03
CA SER A 149 3.18 -9.43 20.11
C SER A 149 2.47 -9.58 18.75
N PHE A 150 3.04 -10.38 17.84
CA PHE A 150 2.62 -10.44 16.44
C PHE A 150 1.14 -10.78 16.25
N GLU A 151 0.56 -11.69 17.04
CA GLU A 151 -0.87 -12.05 16.93
C GLU A 151 -1.81 -10.90 17.29
N ALA A 152 -1.45 -10.10 18.30
CA ALA A 152 -2.24 -8.95 18.72
C ALA A 152 -2.15 -7.82 17.68
N ALA A 153 -0.93 -7.55 17.18
CA ALA A 153 -0.72 -6.62 16.08
C ALA A 153 -1.43 -7.06 14.80
N PHE A 154 -1.41 -8.35 14.46
CA PHE A 154 -2.10 -8.91 13.30
C PHE A 154 -3.59 -8.59 13.34
N LYS A 155 -4.25 -8.88 14.47
CA LYS A 155 -5.70 -8.62 14.66
C LYS A 155 -6.03 -7.13 14.66
N LEU A 156 -5.23 -6.30 15.33
CA LEU A 156 -5.40 -4.85 15.28
C LEU A 156 -5.25 -4.31 13.85
N ILE A 157 -4.29 -4.81 13.07
CA ILE A 157 -4.12 -4.41 11.67
C ILE A 157 -5.32 -4.85 10.82
N LEU A 158 -5.93 -6.02 11.06
CA LEU A 158 -7.20 -6.39 10.40
C LEU A 158 -8.30 -5.37 10.71
N ASN A 159 -8.49 -5.01 11.97
CA ASN A 159 -9.49 -4.01 12.39
C ASN A 159 -9.21 -2.62 11.79
N LEU A 160 -7.94 -2.20 11.72
CA LEU A 160 -7.55 -0.95 11.05
C LEU A 160 -7.86 -1.00 9.54
N ARG A 161 -7.60 -2.14 8.88
CA ARG A 161 -7.91 -2.33 7.45
C ARG A 161 -9.41 -2.29 7.16
N ASP A 162 -10.23 -2.76 8.08
CA ASP A 162 -11.70 -2.75 7.95
C ASP A 162 -12.28 -1.34 7.81
N VAL A 163 -11.58 -0.34 8.36
CA VAL A 163 -12.00 1.07 8.46
C VAL A 163 -11.22 2.00 7.51
N HIS A 164 -9.90 1.82 7.40
CA HIS A 164 -9.01 2.78 6.73
C HIS A 164 -8.82 2.47 5.24
N THR A 165 -9.59 3.13 4.37
CA THR A 165 -9.65 2.84 2.92
C THR A 165 -8.44 3.29 2.08
N ASN A 166 -7.38 3.81 2.69
CA ASN A 166 -6.21 4.32 1.96
C ASN A 166 -5.46 3.20 1.23
N LYS A 167 -5.26 3.35 -0.09
CA LYS A 167 -4.67 2.30 -0.94
C LYS A 167 -3.24 1.89 -0.55
N SER A 168 -2.40 2.83 -0.14
CA SER A 168 -1.03 2.52 0.28
C SER A 168 -1.05 1.74 1.58
N PHE A 169 -1.84 2.18 2.56
CA PHE A 169 -2.03 1.46 3.82
C PHE A 169 -2.58 0.05 3.57
N GLN A 170 -3.58 -0.10 2.72
CA GLN A 170 -4.15 -1.39 2.32
C GLN A 170 -3.14 -2.31 1.61
N SER A 171 -2.23 -1.75 0.80
CA SER A 171 -1.18 -2.53 0.15
C SER A 171 -0.11 -3.02 1.12
N TYR A 172 0.47 -2.12 1.93
CA TYR A 172 1.53 -2.49 2.87
C TYR A 172 1.01 -3.46 3.94
N SER A 173 -0.12 -3.15 4.58
CA SER A 173 -0.68 -4.02 5.63
C SER A 173 -1.06 -5.41 5.14
N ALA A 174 -1.65 -5.55 3.94
CA ALA A 174 -1.93 -6.88 3.38
C ALA A 174 -0.65 -7.66 3.09
N ASN A 175 0.34 -7.03 2.46
CA ASN A 175 1.62 -7.67 2.15
C ASN A 175 2.33 -8.11 3.45
N ALA A 176 2.30 -7.27 4.50
CA ALA A 176 2.89 -7.56 5.80
C ALA A 176 2.15 -8.69 6.55
N LEU A 177 0.81 -8.73 6.54
CA LEU A 177 0.02 -9.81 7.15
C LEU A 177 0.27 -11.16 6.45
N VAL A 178 0.30 -11.18 5.12
CA VAL A 178 0.67 -12.36 4.32
C VAL A 178 2.08 -12.83 4.67
N LEU A 179 3.05 -11.90 4.70
CA LEU A 179 4.43 -12.20 5.06
C LEU A 179 4.57 -12.75 6.48
N THR A 180 3.88 -12.14 7.44
CA THR A 180 3.86 -12.54 8.86
C THR A 180 3.30 -13.93 9.04
N SER A 181 2.20 -14.25 8.34
CA SER A 181 1.60 -15.59 8.37
C SER A 181 2.63 -16.63 7.94
N MET A 182 3.34 -16.39 6.83
CA MET A 182 4.38 -17.29 6.31
C MET A 182 5.61 -17.38 7.23
N LEU A 183 6.08 -16.24 7.77
CA LEU A 183 7.21 -16.16 8.71
C LEU A 183 6.98 -17.03 9.95
N HIS A 184 5.81 -16.91 10.57
CA HIS A 184 5.44 -17.66 11.78
C HIS A 184 4.77 -19.02 11.49
N LYS A 185 4.64 -19.40 10.21
CA LYS A 185 3.99 -20.64 9.74
C LYS A 185 2.53 -20.80 10.21
N ARG A 186 1.80 -19.68 10.32
CA ARG A 186 0.41 -19.61 10.81
C ARG A 186 -0.60 -19.55 9.67
N GLY A 187 -0.95 -20.73 9.14
CA GLY A 187 -1.97 -20.87 8.10
C GLY A 187 -3.39 -20.51 8.57
N ASP A 188 -3.64 -20.58 9.88
CA ASP A 188 -4.87 -20.09 10.52
C ASP A 188 -5.00 -18.57 10.41
N LEU A 189 -3.92 -17.81 10.65
CA LEU A 189 -3.88 -16.36 10.47
C LEU A 189 -3.98 -15.98 8.98
N ALA A 190 -3.34 -16.73 8.08
CA ALA A 190 -3.52 -16.55 6.65
C ALA A 190 -5.00 -16.70 6.23
N LEU A 191 -5.69 -17.71 6.75
CA LEU A 191 -7.13 -17.92 6.54
C LEU A 191 -7.99 -16.82 7.19
N GLU A 192 -7.59 -16.28 8.34
CA GLU A 192 -8.26 -15.15 9.00
C GLU A 192 -8.20 -13.89 8.10
N PHE A 193 -7.01 -13.54 7.60
CA PHE A 193 -6.82 -12.46 6.63
C PHE A 193 -7.60 -12.70 5.32
N ILE A 194 -7.58 -13.91 4.75
CA ILE A 194 -8.35 -14.21 3.51
C ILE A 194 -9.86 -14.04 3.72
N LYS A 195 -10.37 -14.35 4.93
CA LYS A 195 -11.79 -14.19 5.28
C LYS A 195 -12.16 -12.74 5.59
N SER A 196 -11.20 -11.90 6.01
CA SER A 196 -11.44 -10.47 6.29
C SER A 196 -11.49 -9.60 5.03
N ILE A 197 -11.29 -10.16 3.84
CA ILE A 197 -11.36 -9.41 2.57
C ILE A 197 -12.80 -9.51 2.04
N ASP A 198 -13.61 -8.52 2.35
CA ASP A 198 -15.02 -8.44 1.91
C ASP A 198 -15.36 -7.12 1.16
N LYS A 199 -14.48 -6.12 1.19
CA LYS A 199 -14.66 -4.82 0.47
C LYS A 199 -13.69 -4.66 -0.69
N GLU A 200 -14.14 -3.94 -1.73
CA GLU A 200 -13.38 -3.72 -2.97
C GLU A 200 -12.01 -3.06 -2.75
N TYR A 201 -11.87 -2.18 -1.75
CA TYR A 201 -10.61 -1.48 -1.47
C TYR A 201 -9.56 -2.35 -0.75
N GLU A 202 -9.99 -3.41 -0.06
CA GLU A 202 -9.10 -4.32 0.70
C GLU A 202 -8.31 -5.25 -0.24
N LEU A 203 -8.79 -5.42 -1.47
CA LEU A 203 -8.14 -6.18 -2.55
C LEU A 203 -6.87 -5.50 -3.09
N ALA A 204 -6.55 -4.27 -2.67
CA ALA A 204 -5.43 -3.47 -3.17
C ALA A 204 -4.06 -3.92 -2.63
N PHE A 205 -3.59 -5.10 -3.02
CA PHE A 205 -2.30 -5.67 -2.61
C PHE A 205 -1.75 -6.69 -3.63
N SER A 206 -0.53 -7.21 -3.41
CA SER A 206 0.19 -8.04 -4.38
C SER A 206 -0.46 -9.40 -4.66
N ASP A 207 -0.88 -9.61 -5.91
CA ASP A 207 -1.35 -10.90 -6.45
C ASP A 207 -0.33 -12.02 -6.23
N ASN A 208 0.96 -11.73 -6.44
CA ASN A 208 1.99 -12.75 -6.32
C ASN A 208 2.22 -13.16 -4.86
N LEU A 209 2.19 -12.22 -3.90
CA LEU A 209 2.26 -12.57 -2.47
C LEU A 209 1.04 -13.40 -2.03
N PHE A 210 -0.15 -13.05 -2.52
CA PHE A 210 -1.37 -13.84 -2.29
C PHE A 210 -1.21 -15.28 -2.79
N LEU A 211 -0.70 -15.44 -4.01
CA LEU A 211 -0.47 -16.75 -4.64
C LEU A 211 0.60 -17.57 -3.90
N ILE A 212 1.68 -16.95 -3.43
CA ILE A 212 2.69 -17.60 -2.58
C ILE A 212 2.08 -18.02 -1.23
N CYS A 213 1.21 -17.21 -0.64
CA CYS A 213 0.51 -17.56 0.60
C CYS A 213 -0.32 -18.83 0.44
N TYR A 214 -1.12 -18.91 -0.63
CA TYR A 214 -1.91 -20.10 -0.96
C TYR A 214 -1.02 -21.32 -1.20
N TYR A 215 0.07 -21.15 -1.95
CA TYR A 215 1.06 -22.21 -2.19
C TYR A 215 1.67 -22.75 -0.89
N SER A 216 2.04 -21.84 0.02
CA SER A 216 2.78 -22.17 1.25
C SER A 216 1.94 -22.95 2.26
N PHE A 217 0.62 -22.73 2.28
CA PHE A 217 -0.32 -23.36 3.20
C PHE A 217 -1.24 -24.39 2.55
N ASP A 218 -0.90 -24.87 1.35
CA ASP A 218 -1.68 -25.86 0.60
C ASP A 218 -3.17 -25.46 0.40
N MET A 219 -3.41 -24.16 0.28
CA MET A 219 -4.76 -23.62 0.08
C MET A 219 -5.12 -23.65 -1.41
N PRO A 220 -6.27 -24.24 -1.78
CA PRO A 220 -6.71 -24.25 -3.17
C PRO A 220 -7.31 -22.89 -3.56
N LEU A 221 -6.99 -22.43 -4.77
CA LEU A 221 -7.59 -21.21 -5.34
C LEU A 221 -9.05 -21.45 -5.69
N LEU A 222 -9.90 -20.53 -5.25
CA LEU A 222 -11.31 -20.46 -5.59
C LEU A 222 -11.53 -19.60 -6.85
N PRO A 223 -12.68 -19.73 -7.54
CA PRO A 223 -13.03 -18.90 -8.70
C PRO A 223 -12.89 -17.39 -8.45
N LYS A 224 -13.33 -16.88 -7.30
CA LYS A 224 -13.12 -15.47 -6.90
C LYS A 224 -11.65 -15.05 -6.85
N ASP A 225 -10.76 -15.92 -6.39
CA ASP A 225 -9.32 -15.64 -6.24
C ASP A 225 -8.68 -15.52 -7.63
N ILE A 226 -9.09 -16.39 -8.55
CA ILE A 226 -8.66 -16.39 -9.96
C ILE A 226 -9.20 -15.14 -10.69
N MET A 227 -10.46 -14.76 -10.44
CA MET A 227 -11.06 -13.54 -11.01
C MET A 227 -10.35 -12.26 -10.56
N ARG A 228 -9.97 -12.17 -9.27
CA ARG A 228 -9.15 -11.07 -8.72
C ARG A 228 -7.84 -10.93 -9.49
N MET A 229 -7.15 -12.06 -9.71
CA MET A 229 -5.83 -12.12 -10.34
C MET A 229 -5.85 -12.25 -11.87
N ALA A 230 -7.01 -12.13 -12.53
CA ALA A 230 -7.18 -12.52 -13.93
C ALA A 230 -6.18 -11.85 -14.89
N LYS A 231 -5.86 -10.57 -14.68
CA LYS A 231 -4.86 -9.85 -15.50
C LYS A 231 -3.43 -10.39 -15.33
N SER A 232 -3.09 -10.84 -14.12
CA SER A 232 -1.79 -11.43 -13.78
C SER A 232 -1.60 -12.82 -14.42
N PHE A 233 -2.70 -13.40 -14.95
CA PHE A 233 -2.71 -14.55 -15.85
C PHE A 233 -3.01 -14.15 -17.30
N GLU A 234 -2.61 -12.94 -17.72
CA GLU A 234 -2.72 -12.40 -19.09
C GLU A 234 -4.17 -12.25 -19.63
N PHE A 235 -5.20 -12.49 -18.81
CA PHE A 235 -6.60 -12.34 -19.24
C PHE A 235 -7.03 -10.87 -19.25
N THR A 236 -6.97 -10.25 -20.43
CA THR A 236 -7.24 -8.81 -20.60
C THR A 236 -8.74 -8.46 -20.63
N ASN A 237 -9.61 -9.36 -21.13
CA ASN A 237 -11.04 -9.10 -21.35
C ASN A 237 -11.91 -9.23 -20.09
N THR A 238 -11.58 -8.43 -19.09
CA THR A 238 -12.23 -8.33 -17.77
C THR A 238 -13.66 -7.75 -17.79
N ASN A 239 -14.29 -7.59 -18.95
CA ASN A 239 -15.60 -6.93 -19.09
C ASN A 239 -16.73 -7.67 -18.37
N TYR A 240 -16.80 -9.00 -18.49
CA TYR A 240 -17.83 -9.79 -17.81
C TYR A 240 -17.56 -9.97 -16.33
N ILE A 241 -16.30 -10.11 -15.90
CA ILE A 241 -15.91 -10.06 -14.47
C ILE A 241 -16.45 -8.80 -13.79
N LYS A 242 -16.34 -7.64 -14.44
CA LYS A 242 -16.83 -6.36 -13.90
C LYS A 242 -18.35 -6.18 -13.93
N LYS A 243 -19.01 -6.65 -15.01
CA LYS A 243 -20.45 -6.42 -15.23
C LYS A 243 -21.34 -7.48 -14.61
N TYR A 244 -20.85 -8.72 -14.48
CA TYR A 244 -21.62 -9.87 -14.01
C TYR A 244 -20.71 -10.80 -13.17
N PRO A 245 -20.08 -10.30 -12.08
CA PRO A 245 -19.10 -11.04 -11.29
C PRO A 245 -19.63 -12.42 -10.86
N ASN A 246 -20.81 -12.49 -10.25
CA ASN A 246 -21.38 -13.75 -9.76
C ASN A 246 -21.61 -14.78 -10.87
N ILE A 247 -22.05 -14.36 -12.07
CA ILE A 247 -22.24 -15.26 -13.22
C ILE A 247 -20.89 -15.75 -13.74
N PHE A 248 -19.88 -14.86 -13.75
CA PHE A 248 -18.52 -15.23 -14.15
C PHE A 248 -17.90 -16.21 -13.15
N GLU A 249 -18.12 -16.00 -11.85
CA GLU A 249 -17.65 -16.89 -10.78
C GLU A 249 -18.26 -18.28 -10.90
N GLU A 250 -19.58 -18.35 -11.08
CA GLU A 250 -20.33 -19.59 -11.33
C GLU A 250 -19.83 -20.32 -12.59
N CYS A 251 -19.77 -19.64 -13.74
CA CYS A 251 -19.27 -20.25 -14.98
C CYS A 251 -17.81 -20.69 -14.89
N LEU A 252 -16.97 -19.97 -14.13
CA LEU A 252 -15.58 -20.36 -13.87
C LEU A 252 -15.50 -21.57 -12.94
N ALA A 253 -16.34 -21.65 -11.90
CA ALA A 253 -16.47 -22.82 -11.04
C ALA A 253 -16.86 -24.06 -11.85
N ASP A 254 -17.86 -23.95 -12.74
CA ASP A 254 -18.30 -25.03 -13.62
C ASP A 254 -17.21 -25.48 -14.61
N VAL A 255 -16.39 -24.54 -15.09
CA VAL A 255 -15.27 -24.82 -16.00
C VAL A 255 -14.16 -25.58 -15.28
N ILE A 256 -13.79 -25.12 -14.08
CA ILE A 256 -12.78 -25.78 -13.24
C ILE A 256 -13.28 -27.16 -12.80
N ASN A 257 -14.56 -27.27 -12.41
CA ASN A 257 -15.15 -28.54 -12.01
C ASN A 257 -15.23 -29.55 -13.16
N ALA A 258 -15.62 -29.11 -14.36
CA ALA A 258 -15.66 -30.00 -15.53
C ALA A 258 -14.29 -30.57 -15.93
N LYS A 259 -13.19 -29.86 -15.66
CA LYS A 259 -11.83 -30.33 -15.98
C LYS A 259 -11.11 -31.04 -14.82
N LEU A 260 -11.32 -30.60 -13.58
CA LEU A 260 -10.56 -31.04 -12.40
C LEU A 260 -11.39 -31.80 -11.35
N GLY A 261 -12.72 -31.84 -11.47
CA GLY A 261 -13.63 -32.54 -10.56
C GLY A 261 -13.77 -31.93 -9.15
N THR A 262 -13.23 -30.73 -8.91
CA THR A 262 -13.16 -30.14 -7.55
C THR A 262 -13.64 -28.69 -7.42
N GLY A 263 -14.01 -28.02 -8.53
CA GLY A 263 -14.41 -26.60 -8.56
C GLY A 263 -13.35 -25.58 -8.09
N LYS A 264 -12.12 -26.04 -7.80
CA LYS A 264 -11.01 -25.27 -7.21
C LYS A 264 -9.67 -25.75 -7.77
N ILE A 265 -8.65 -24.89 -7.79
CA ILE A 265 -7.32 -25.20 -8.35
C ILE A 265 -6.30 -25.38 -7.22
N ASP A 266 -5.69 -26.56 -7.17
CA ASP A 266 -4.52 -26.86 -6.34
C ASP A 266 -3.25 -26.46 -7.10
N ILE A 267 -2.51 -25.48 -6.57
CA ILE A 267 -1.34 -24.89 -7.23
C ILE A 267 -0.18 -25.90 -7.32
N LYS A 268 -0.03 -26.83 -6.35
CA LYS A 268 1.09 -27.79 -6.34
C LYS A 268 0.98 -28.86 -7.43
N LYS A 269 -0.19 -29.04 -8.06
CA LYS A 269 -0.36 -29.83 -9.30
C LYS A 269 0.30 -29.21 -10.53
N TYR A 270 0.59 -27.90 -10.47
CA TYR A 270 1.20 -27.14 -11.56
C TYR A 270 2.63 -26.74 -11.24
N ILE A 271 2.89 -26.28 -10.01
CA ILE A 271 4.19 -25.79 -9.54
C ILE A 271 4.78 -26.76 -8.51
N ILE A 272 5.57 -27.72 -8.98
CA ILE A 272 6.33 -28.64 -8.10
C ILE A 272 7.62 -27.98 -7.59
N LYS A 273 8.20 -28.49 -6.49
CA LYS A 273 9.37 -27.87 -5.82
C LYS A 273 10.60 -27.68 -6.73
N THR A 274 10.78 -28.51 -7.74
CA THR A 274 11.86 -28.37 -8.74
C THR A 274 11.62 -27.23 -9.73
N GLU A 275 10.36 -26.86 -9.98
CA GLU A 275 10.00 -25.73 -10.85
C GLU A 275 10.12 -24.39 -10.12
N LEU A 276 9.84 -24.33 -8.80
CA LEU A 276 10.05 -23.13 -7.98
C LEU A 276 11.45 -22.53 -8.17
N ARG A 277 12.49 -23.39 -8.22
CA ARG A 277 13.89 -22.99 -8.37
C ARG A 277 14.23 -22.35 -9.72
N LYS A 278 13.34 -22.47 -10.71
CA LYS A 278 13.50 -21.91 -12.06
C LYS A 278 12.68 -20.64 -12.27
N ILE A 279 11.77 -20.31 -11.34
CA ILE A 279 10.89 -19.15 -11.46
C ILE A 279 11.68 -17.87 -11.25
N LYS A 280 11.40 -16.85 -12.09
CA LYS A 280 12.01 -15.52 -11.99
C LYS A 280 11.72 -14.91 -10.60
N MET A 281 12.75 -14.35 -9.98
CA MET A 281 12.62 -13.57 -8.76
C MET A 281 12.15 -12.15 -9.05
N GLN A 282 11.30 -11.60 -8.18
CA GLN A 282 10.88 -10.20 -8.18
C GLN A 282 11.15 -9.58 -6.81
N ASN A 283 11.78 -8.41 -6.78
CA ASN A 283 11.90 -7.60 -5.58
C ASN A 283 10.57 -6.86 -5.34
N VAL A 284 9.96 -7.06 -4.16
CA VAL A 284 8.66 -6.47 -3.81
C VAL A 284 8.78 -5.65 -2.53
N ASN A 285 8.25 -4.43 -2.54
CA ASN A 285 8.12 -3.60 -1.35
C ASN A 285 7.02 -4.17 -0.45
N ILE A 286 7.38 -4.59 0.77
CA ILE A 286 6.42 -5.20 1.72
C ILE A 286 6.10 -4.27 2.90
N PHE A 287 7.11 -3.62 3.47
CA PHE A 287 6.93 -2.79 4.67
C PHE A 287 6.72 -1.32 4.34
N ALA A 288 5.96 -0.62 5.18
CA ALA A 288 5.86 0.84 5.12
C ALA A 288 6.86 1.53 6.04
N ASN A 289 7.22 0.89 7.16
CA ASN A 289 8.12 1.42 8.18
C ASN A 289 9.53 1.65 7.63
N VAL A 290 9.90 2.92 7.52
CA VAL A 290 11.17 3.39 6.96
C VAL A 290 12.41 2.93 7.74
N SER A 291 12.25 2.47 8.99
CA SER A 291 13.33 1.91 9.80
C SER A 291 13.61 0.41 9.57
N ILE A 292 12.82 -0.25 8.71
CA ILE A 292 13.07 -1.62 8.27
C ILE A 292 13.95 -1.58 7.01
N ARG A 293 15.11 -2.24 7.07
CA ARG A 293 16.19 -2.13 6.06
C ARG A 293 15.84 -2.75 4.72
N GLU A 294 15.24 -3.94 4.69
CA GLU A 294 14.80 -4.59 3.46
C GLU A 294 13.54 -3.92 2.89
N LYS A 295 13.72 -2.70 2.33
CA LYS A 295 12.69 -1.96 1.59
C LYS A 295 12.00 -2.88 0.56
N THR A 296 12.79 -3.69 -0.17
CA THR A 296 12.29 -4.80 -1.00
C THR A 296 12.74 -6.17 -0.50
N ILE A 297 11.88 -7.17 -0.65
CA ILE A 297 12.20 -8.59 -0.45
C ILE A 297 12.12 -9.32 -1.80
N PRO A 298 13.12 -10.14 -2.19
CA PRO A 298 13.01 -11.00 -3.36
C PRO A 298 11.98 -12.11 -3.09
N ILE A 299 11.05 -12.34 -4.02
CA ILE A 299 10.06 -13.42 -3.97
C ILE A 299 9.93 -14.11 -5.34
N PRO A 300 9.63 -15.42 -5.42
CA PRO A 300 9.42 -16.09 -6.69
C PRO A 300 8.12 -15.60 -7.34
N LEU A 301 8.16 -15.22 -8.61
CA LEU A 301 7.01 -14.73 -9.36
C LEU A 301 6.17 -15.91 -9.89
N LEU A 302 5.36 -16.51 -9.03
CA LEU A 302 4.58 -17.72 -9.32
C LEU A 302 3.61 -17.56 -10.50
N THR A 303 3.14 -16.33 -10.76
CA THR A 303 2.31 -15.99 -11.93
C THR A 303 3.05 -16.18 -13.26
N GLU A 304 4.40 -16.19 -13.28
CA GLU A 304 5.20 -16.45 -14.48
C GLU A 304 5.50 -17.93 -14.73
N ASN A 305 5.01 -18.86 -13.90
CA ASN A 305 5.11 -20.28 -14.24
C ASN A 305 4.23 -20.59 -15.47
N PHE A 306 4.88 -20.90 -16.60
CA PHE A 306 4.21 -21.10 -17.89
C PHE A 306 3.04 -22.10 -17.85
N LYS A 307 3.23 -23.27 -17.22
CA LYS A 307 2.20 -24.31 -17.13
C LYS A 307 0.98 -23.82 -16.35
N PHE A 308 1.23 -23.17 -15.21
CA PHE A 308 0.18 -22.62 -14.35
C PHE A 308 -0.54 -21.44 -15.01
N LYS A 309 0.20 -20.44 -15.50
CA LYS A 309 -0.34 -19.26 -16.19
C LYS A 309 -1.23 -19.64 -17.37
N LYS A 310 -0.74 -20.51 -18.26
CA LYS A 310 -1.48 -21.00 -19.42
C LYS A 310 -2.79 -21.71 -19.04
N GLU A 311 -2.76 -22.54 -18.02
CA GLU A 311 -3.96 -23.27 -17.57
C GLU A 311 -5.01 -22.31 -16.99
N VAL A 312 -4.60 -21.40 -16.10
CA VAL A 312 -5.52 -20.45 -15.47
C VAL A 312 -6.12 -19.49 -16.50
N ASN A 313 -5.32 -19.05 -17.49
CA ASN A 313 -5.80 -18.27 -18.62
C ASN A 313 -6.88 -19.05 -19.42
N ALA A 314 -6.62 -20.31 -19.79
CA ALA A 314 -7.58 -21.13 -20.53
C ALA A 314 -8.90 -21.35 -19.77
N PHE A 315 -8.87 -21.43 -18.43
CA PHE A 315 -10.09 -21.45 -17.61
C PHE A 315 -10.86 -20.13 -17.69
N LEU A 316 -10.18 -18.99 -17.63
CA LEU A 316 -10.78 -17.65 -17.76
C LEU A 316 -11.39 -17.41 -19.15
N GLU A 317 -10.72 -17.85 -20.22
CA GLU A 317 -11.25 -17.78 -21.60
C GLU A 317 -12.49 -18.65 -21.78
N THR A 318 -12.46 -19.90 -21.30
CA THR A 318 -13.61 -20.80 -21.38
C THR A 318 -14.81 -20.27 -20.57
N ALA A 319 -14.55 -19.71 -19.38
CA ALA A 319 -15.58 -19.07 -18.57
C ALA A 319 -16.17 -17.83 -19.27
N HIS A 320 -15.35 -17.03 -19.97
CA HIS A 320 -15.80 -15.86 -20.73
C HIS A 320 -16.84 -16.24 -21.80
N GLU A 321 -16.55 -17.28 -22.60
CA GLU A 321 -17.48 -17.74 -23.65
C GLU A 321 -18.73 -18.40 -23.05
N ARG A 322 -18.64 -19.11 -21.92
CA ARG A 322 -19.84 -19.59 -21.19
C ARG A 322 -20.73 -18.45 -20.70
N VAL A 323 -20.17 -17.40 -20.10
CA VAL A 323 -20.95 -16.22 -19.65
C VAL A 323 -21.63 -15.53 -20.84
N LYS A 324 -20.91 -15.39 -21.97
CA LYS A 324 -21.45 -14.83 -23.21
C LYS A 324 -22.64 -15.64 -23.75
N ALA A 325 -22.55 -16.98 -23.72
CA ALA A 325 -23.65 -17.88 -24.10
C ALA A 325 -24.84 -17.77 -23.13
N LYS A 326 -24.60 -17.90 -21.82
CA LYS A 326 -25.63 -17.81 -20.78
C LYS A 326 -26.38 -16.47 -20.82
N LEU A 327 -25.67 -15.36 -21.03
CA LEU A 327 -26.28 -14.04 -21.23
C LEU A 327 -27.05 -13.91 -22.56
N ALA A 328 -26.71 -14.67 -23.60
CA ALA A 328 -27.48 -14.69 -24.84
C ALA A 328 -28.78 -15.50 -24.69
N GLU A 329 -28.74 -16.62 -23.96
CA GLU A 329 -29.91 -17.44 -23.62
C GLU A 329 -30.87 -16.68 -22.71
N MET A 330 -30.36 -16.03 -21.66
CA MET A 330 -31.16 -15.18 -20.76
C MET A 330 -31.87 -14.04 -21.50
N ARG A 331 -31.26 -13.45 -22.54
CA ARG A 331 -31.94 -12.47 -23.42
C ARG A 331 -33.05 -13.10 -24.24
N LYS A 332 -32.85 -14.31 -24.78
CA LYS A 332 -33.87 -15.05 -25.55
C LYS A 332 -35.08 -15.45 -24.68
N SER A 333 -34.86 -15.75 -23.41
CA SER A 333 -35.91 -16.11 -22.44
C SER A 333 -36.53 -14.90 -21.70
N GLY A 334 -36.17 -13.67 -22.08
CA GLY A 334 -36.71 -12.44 -21.48
C GLY A 334 -36.12 -12.04 -20.13
N GLN A 335 -35.23 -12.85 -19.55
CA GLN A 335 -34.53 -12.53 -18.30
C GLN A 335 -33.37 -11.56 -18.53
N VAL A 336 -33.68 -10.26 -18.63
CA VAL A 336 -32.64 -9.22 -18.78
C VAL A 336 -31.99 -8.89 -17.43
N LEU A 337 -30.89 -9.58 -17.11
CA LEU A 337 -30.03 -9.18 -16.00
C LEU A 337 -29.39 -7.82 -16.28
N LYS A 338 -29.64 -6.85 -15.39
CA LYS A 338 -28.94 -5.57 -15.41
C LYS A 338 -27.47 -5.83 -15.02
N PRO A 339 -26.49 -5.29 -15.78
CA PRO A 339 -25.10 -5.37 -15.35
C PRO A 339 -24.95 -4.66 -14.00
N VAL A 340 -24.07 -5.18 -13.14
CA VAL A 340 -23.65 -4.47 -11.94
C VAL A 340 -23.14 -3.10 -12.38
N THR A 341 -23.88 -2.07 -12.01
CA THR A 341 -23.40 -0.70 -12.15
C THR A 341 -22.22 -0.58 -11.24
N GLN A 342 -21.01 -0.48 -11.82
CA GLN A 342 -19.93 0.20 -11.14
C GLN A 342 -20.53 1.49 -10.60
N LYS A 343 -20.26 1.82 -9.33
CA LYS A 343 -20.53 3.16 -8.83
C LYS A 343 -19.68 4.10 -9.68
N ASN A 344 -20.26 4.59 -10.79
CA ASN A 344 -19.92 5.89 -11.32
C ASN A 344 -19.87 6.75 -10.07
N LYS A 345 -18.67 7.30 -9.75
CA LYS A 345 -18.61 8.39 -8.79
C LYS A 345 -19.73 9.31 -9.22
N LYS A 346 -20.75 9.49 -8.37
CA LYS A 346 -21.79 10.48 -8.66
C LYS A 346 -21.01 11.72 -9.06
N ASN A 347 -21.47 12.43 -10.10
CA ASN A 347 -21.07 13.82 -10.27
C ASN A 347 -21.72 14.58 -9.10
N VAL A 348 -21.19 14.34 -7.90
CA VAL A 348 -21.22 15.27 -6.79
C VAL A 348 -20.62 16.52 -7.40
N VAL A 349 -21.41 17.59 -7.42
CA VAL A 349 -20.88 18.91 -7.72
C VAL A 349 -19.80 19.13 -6.67
N LEU A 350 -18.55 19.03 -7.11
CA LEU A 350 -17.40 19.05 -6.22
C LEU A 350 -17.12 20.51 -5.90
N ASP A 351 -17.75 21.03 -4.85
CA ASP A 351 -17.45 22.38 -4.39
C ASP A 351 -15.94 22.51 -4.11
N PHE A 352 -15.37 23.62 -4.56
CA PHE A 352 -13.94 23.85 -4.48
C PHE A 352 -13.54 24.12 -3.03
N ASP A 353 -12.63 23.30 -2.51
CA ASP A 353 -12.22 23.35 -1.11
C ASP A 353 -11.11 24.39 -0.90
N VAL A 354 -11.55 25.65 -0.76
CA VAL A 354 -10.68 26.82 -0.55
C VAL A 354 -9.80 26.68 0.69
N GLN A 355 -10.30 26.03 1.74
CA GLN A 355 -9.57 25.85 2.99
C GLN A 355 -8.44 24.83 2.80
N GLN A 356 -8.72 23.68 2.17
CA GLN A 356 -7.68 22.72 1.78
C GLN A 356 -6.66 23.33 0.80
N GLU A 357 -7.07 24.15 -0.19
CA GLU A 357 -6.11 24.84 -1.07
C GLU A 357 -5.12 25.70 -0.26
N LYS A 358 -5.64 26.49 0.69
CA LYS A 358 -4.85 27.39 1.54
C LYS A 358 -3.87 26.63 2.43
N GLU A 359 -4.28 25.50 2.99
CA GLU A 359 -3.43 24.61 3.79
C GLU A 359 -2.29 24.01 2.96
N LEU A 360 -2.59 23.48 1.77
CA LEU A 360 -1.59 22.92 0.85
C LEU A 360 -0.56 23.96 0.41
N LEU A 361 -1.00 25.19 0.12
CA LEU A 361 -0.12 26.31 -0.22
C LEU A 361 0.74 26.76 0.98
N SER A 362 0.21 26.67 2.20
CA SER A 362 0.98 26.91 3.44
C SER A 362 2.02 25.82 3.71
N GLU A 363 1.68 24.55 3.49
CA GLU A 363 2.60 23.40 3.58
C GLU A 363 3.77 23.57 2.60
N LEU A 364 3.47 23.87 1.33
CA LEU A 364 4.49 24.18 0.32
C LEU A 364 5.36 25.39 0.72
N ALA A 365 4.78 26.44 1.30
CA ALA A 365 5.52 27.63 1.70
C ALA A 365 6.52 27.36 2.82
N LYS A 366 6.20 26.45 3.76
CA LYS A 366 7.10 26.01 4.84
C LYS A 366 8.25 25.13 4.30
N ASN A 367 7.98 24.29 3.31
CA ASN A 367 8.93 23.28 2.82
C ASN A 367 9.76 23.71 1.58
N LYS A 368 9.79 24.99 1.20
CA LYS A 368 10.48 25.47 -0.03
C LYS A 368 11.95 25.09 -0.15
N SER A 369 12.67 24.99 0.97
CA SER A 369 14.11 24.72 1.05
C SER A 369 14.48 23.24 1.14
N ASN A 370 13.54 22.38 1.55
CA ASN A 370 13.74 20.94 1.62
C ASN A 370 13.18 20.33 0.33
N LEU A 371 14.05 19.91 -0.59
CA LEU A 371 13.66 19.59 -1.96
C LEU A 371 12.80 18.32 -2.02
N VAL A 372 13.04 17.39 -1.09
CA VAL A 372 12.27 16.14 -0.93
C VAL A 372 10.85 16.43 -0.42
N ASP A 373 10.71 17.23 0.64
CA ASP A 373 9.37 17.57 1.15
C ASP A 373 8.63 18.52 0.19
N ARG A 374 9.34 19.39 -0.52
CA ARG A 374 8.79 20.23 -1.59
C ARG A 374 8.21 19.39 -2.74
N HIS A 375 8.91 18.33 -3.15
CA HIS A 375 8.41 17.36 -4.13
C HIS A 375 7.09 16.73 -3.69
N PHE A 376 6.99 16.27 -2.43
CA PHE A 376 5.72 15.75 -1.90
C PHE A 376 4.63 16.83 -1.82
N CYS A 377 4.95 18.06 -1.42
CA CYS A 377 4.01 19.20 -1.45
C CYS A 377 3.45 19.45 -2.86
N TYR A 378 4.30 19.37 -3.90
CA TYR A 378 3.84 19.46 -5.28
C TYR A 378 2.93 18.29 -5.67
N ILE A 379 3.25 17.05 -5.31
CA ILE A 379 2.37 15.90 -5.58
C ILE A 379 0.98 16.10 -4.98
N GLN A 380 0.89 16.59 -3.74
CA GLN A 380 -0.37 16.87 -3.05
C GLN A 380 -1.19 17.95 -3.77
N LEU A 381 -0.55 19.05 -4.18
CA LEU A 381 -1.19 20.12 -4.96
C LEU A 381 -1.63 19.63 -6.34
N GLN A 382 -0.82 18.80 -7.00
CA GLN A 382 -1.21 18.16 -8.25
C GLN A 382 -2.45 17.27 -8.07
N ASP A 383 -2.53 16.43 -7.03
CA ASP A 383 -3.74 15.63 -6.74
C ASP A 383 -4.96 16.50 -6.47
N PHE A 384 -4.78 17.57 -5.69
CA PHE A 384 -5.84 18.52 -5.36
C PHE A 384 -6.39 19.20 -6.62
N TYR A 385 -5.57 19.85 -7.45
CA TYR A 385 -6.08 20.49 -8.66
C TYR A 385 -6.58 19.47 -9.69
N TYR A 386 -5.96 18.30 -9.77
CA TYR A 386 -6.44 17.22 -10.64
C TYR A 386 -7.81 16.72 -10.21
N LYS A 387 -8.17 16.70 -8.91
CA LYS A 387 -9.54 16.41 -8.41
C LYS A 387 -10.57 17.33 -9.07
N TYR A 388 -10.28 18.63 -9.16
CA TYR A 388 -11.18 19.67 -9.67
C TYR A 388 -11.09 19.97 -11.18
N ARG A 389 -10.22 19.25 -11.92
CA ARG A 389 -9.95 19.41 -13.38
C ARG A 389 -11.15 19.44 -14.35
N HIS A 390 -12.35 19.09 -13.89
CA HIS A 390 -13.58 19.08 -14.71
C HIS A 390 -14.47 20.31 -14.48
N ILE A 391 -14.16 21.14 -13.47
CA ILE A 391 -14.96 22.32 -13.09
C ILE A 391 -14.55 23.52 -13.92
N ASP A 392 -13.25 23.81 -13.95
CA ASP A 392 -12.68 24.95 -14.64
C ASP A 392 -11.31 24.57 -15.23
N LYS A 393 -10.97 25.19 -16.37
CA LYS A 393 -9.65 25.08 -16.99
C LYS A 393 -8.54 25.57 -16.05
N LEU A 394 -8.81 26.56 -15.19
CA LEU A 394 -7.88 27.06 -14.18
C LEU A 394 -7.28 25.94 -13.31
N TYR A 395 -8.06 24.91 -12.95
CA TYR A 395 -7.55 23.79 -12.16
C TYR A 395 -6.73 22.81 -13.00
N VAL A 396 -7.00 22.69 -14.31
CA VAL A 396 -6.11 21.98 -15.23
C VAL A 396 -4.78 22.72 -15.34
N ASP A 397 -4.81 24.04 -15.52
CA ASP A 397 -3.64 24.88 -15.70
C ASP A 397 -2.77 24.93 -14.42
N LYS A 398 -3.38 25.06 -13.23
CA LYS A 398 -2.69 24.90 -11.93
C LYS A 398 -2.09 23.49 -11.76
N CYS A 399 -2.82 22.43 -12.15
CA CYS A 399 -2.27 21.07 -12.11
C CYS A 399 -1.04 20.93 -13.03
N ILE A 400 -1.07 21.48 -14.25
CA ILE A 400 0.06 21.52 -15.19
C ILE A 400 1.24 22.28 -14.55
N GLN A 401 0.99 23.45 -13.96
CA GLN A 401 2.01 24.26 -13.30
C GLN A 401 2.75 23.47 -12.21
N TYR A 402 2.03 22.82 -11.29
CA TYR A 402 2.67 22.04 -10.23
C TYR A 402 3.30 20.73 -10.70
N CYS A 403 2.86 20.14 -11.82
CA CYS A 403 3.59 19.04 -12.46
C CYS A 403 4.93 19.52 -13.04
N TRP A 404 4.99 20.72 -13.63
CA TRP A 404 6.23 21.27 -14.18
C TRP A 404 7.21 21.75 -13.10
N LEU A 405 6.72 22.41 -12.05
CA LEU A 405 7.55 22.80 -10.90
C LEU A 405 8.21 21.59 -10.23
N ASP A 406 7.48 20.48 -10.16
CA ASP A 406 7.96 19.17 -9.71
C ASP A 406 9.04 18.63 -10.66
N ILE A 407 8.67 18.32 -11.91
CA ILE A 407 9.57 17.73 -12.92
C ILE A 407 10.88 18.52 -13.11
N ASN A 408 10.80 19.86 -13.12
CA ASN A 408 11.95 20.72 -13.34
C ASN A 408 12.90 20.78 -12.13
N SER A 409 12.49 20.32 -10.94
CA SER A 409 13.34 20.25 -9.75
C SER A 409 13.75 18.85 -9.32
N LEU A 410 13.38 17.82 -10.09
CA LEU A 410 13.70 16.42 -9.78
C LEU A 410 15.21 16.14 -9.67
N SER A 411 16.05 16.77 -10.50
CA SER A 411 17.50 16.58 -10.44
C SER A 411 18.09 17.09 -9.11
N GLU A 412 17.65 18.27 -8.65
CA GLU A 412 18.04 18.82 -7.35
C GLU A 412 17.56 17.91 -6.20
N MET A 413 16.30 17.47 -6.26
CA MET A 413 15.68 16.61 -5.26
C MET A 413 16.35 15.22 -5.19
N GLN A 414 16.66 14.61 -6.33
CA GLN A 414 17.38 13.34 -6.39
C GLN A 414 18.78 13.45 -5.77
N ASN A 415 19.51 14.53 -6.03
CA ASN A 415 20.83 14.75 -5.43
C ASN A 415 20.74 14.90 -3.90
N GLU A 416 19.74 15.63 -3.38
CA GLU A 416 19.52 15.74 -1.94
C GLU A 416 19.12 14.39 -1.32
N TYR A 417 18.19 13.66 -1.96
CA TYR A 417 17.77 12.32 -1.52
C TYR A 417 18.94 11.33 -1.47
N ILE A 418 19.73 11.23 -2.54
CA ILE A 418 20.93 10.38 -2.62
C ILE A 418 21.93 10.75 -1.51
N THR A 419 22.13 12.04 -1.25
CA THR A 419 23.03 12.52 -0.20
C THR A 419 22.56 12.09 1.20
N ARG A 420 21.25 12.27 1.49
CA ARG A 420 20.63 11.83 2.76
C ARG A 420 20.74 10.31 2.94
N GLU A 421 20.40 9.52 1.92
CA GLU A 421 20.48 8.06 2.00
C GLU A 421 21.93 7.58 2.18
N ILE A 422 22.91 8.14 1.47
CA ILE A 422 24.34 7.80 1.66
C ILE A 422 24.82 8.17 3.08
N GLN A 423 24.36 9.29 3.64
CA GLN A 423 24.67 9.66 5.02
C GLN A 423 24.09 8.65 6.01
N THR A 424 22.87 8.16 5.77
CA THR A 424 22.26 7.06 6.55
C THR A 424 23.07 5.77 6.42
N ILE A 425 23.50 5.38 5.21
CA ILE A 425 24.35 4.20 5.02
C ILE A 425 25.67 4.31 5.80
N LYS A 426 26.32 5.48 5.80
CA LYS A 426 27.55 5.72 6.58
C LYS A 426 27.35 5.54 8.08
N GLN A 427 26.20 5.96 8.61
CA GLN A 427 25.84 5.73 10.02
C GLN A 427 25.56 4.24 10.32
N LEU A 428 25.09 3.49 9.32
CA LEU A 428 24.82 2.04 9.43
C LEU A 428 26.06 1.16 9.19
N ALA A 429 27.08 1.65 8.47
CA ALA A 429 28.26 0.88 8.08
C ALA A 429 28.95 0.09 9.20
N PRO A 430 29.08 0.59 10.46
CA PRO A 430 29.68 -0.17 11.57
C PRO A 430 28.94 -1.46 11.96
N TYR A 431 27.68 -1.65 11.53
CA TYR A 431 26.85 -2.81 11.86
C TYR A 431 26.80 -3.87 10.75
N HIS A 432 27.67 -3.75 9.74
CA HIS A 432 27.64 -4.52 8.51
C HIS A 432 29.02 -5.05 8.07
N GLU A 433 29.01 -5.84 6.99
CA GLU A 433 30.21 -6.33 6.31
C GLU A 433 31.07 -5.19 5.75
N ALA A 434 32.38 -5.38 5.68
CA ALA A 434 33.36 -4.32 5.45
C ALA A 434 33.23 -3.59 4.09
N ASP A 435 32.55 -4.19 3.11
CA ASP A 435 32.28 -3.61 1.79
C ASP A 435 30.84 -3.08 1.63
N TYR A 436 30.02 -3.10 2.69
CA TYR A 436 28.62 -2.68 2.65
C TYR A 436 28.44 -1.22 2.24
N GLU A 437 29.20 -0.28 2.85
CA GLU A 437 29.08 1.14 2.50
C GLU A 437 29.34 1.36 1.01
N ALA A 438 30.35 0.70 0.45
CA ALA A 438 30.71 0.80 -0.96
C ALA A 438 29.61 0.23 -1.86
N LYS A 439 29.13 -1.00 -1.58
CA LYS A 439 28.04 -1.65 -2.32
C LYS A 439 26.77 -0.79 -2.34
N GLU A 440 26.32 -0.36 -1.16
CA GLU A 440 25.04 0.36 -1.04
C GLU A 440 25.15 1.81 -1.54
N THR A 441 26.31 2.46 -1.42
CA THR A 441 26.56 3.79 -2.01
C THR A 441 26.52 3.75 -3.53
N VAL A 442 27.03 2.68 -4.17
CA VAL A 442 26.88 2.49 -5.62
C VAL A 442 25.41 2.29 -5.97
N ARG A 443 24.74 1.35 -5.30
CA ARG A 443 23.33 1.04 -5.51
C ARG A 443 22.40 2.26 -5.38
N ILE A 444 22.57 3.09 -4.34
CA ILE A 444 21.75 4.30 -4.13
C ILE A 444 21.96 5.32 -5.27
N LYS A 445 23.18 5.45 -5.80
CA LYS A 445 23.46 6.34 -6.94
C LYS A 445 22.88 5.81 -8.25
N GLU A 446 22.77 4.50 -8.41
CA GLU A 446 22.17 3.86 -9.58
C GLU A 446 20.63 3.85 -9.54
N GLU A 447 20.03 3.57 -8.37
CA GLU A 447 18.57 3.53 -8.19
C GLU A 447 17.94 4.91 -8.02
N GLY A 448 18.65 5.86 -7.37
CA GLY A 448 18.14 7.21 -7.10
C GLY A 448 16.89 7.23 -6.23
N PHE A 449 15.98 8.17 -6.50
CA PHE A 449 14.69 8.25 -5.81
C PHE A 449 13.72 7.19 -6.33
N ILE A 450 13.37 6.22 -5.47
CA ILE A 450 12.57 5.03 -5.81
C ILE A 450 11.05 5.33 -5.78
N GLY A 451 10.64 6.52 -5.36
CA GLY A 451 9.22 6.91 -5.31
C GLY A 451 8.59 7.08 -6.69
N SER A 452 7.26 6.90 -6.76
CA SER A 452 6.50 7.21 -7.97
C SER A 452 6.33 8.72 -8.12
N ILE A 453 6.64 9.25 -9.31
CA ILE A 453 6.50 10.67 -9.65
C ILE A 453 5.25 10.82 -10.55
N PRO A 454 4.06 11.13 -10.01
CA PRO A 454 2.83 11.02 -10.79
C PRO A 454 2.63 12.20 -11.74
N ALA A 455 3.44 13.26 -11.62
CA ALA A 455 3.47 14.41 -12.53
C ALA A 455 3.60 13.98 -14.00
N PHE A 456 4.47 13.01 -14.31
CA PHE A 456 4.63 12.47 -15.66
C PHE A 456 3.30 11.90 -16.19
N SER A 457 2.68 10.99 -15.44
CA SER A 457 1.40 10.36 -15.81
C SER A 457 0.28 11.39 -15.95
N ARG A 458 0.22 12.40 -15.07
CA ARG A 458 -0.78 13.48 -15.12
C ARG A 458 -0.64 14.31 -16.40
N LEU A 459 0.57 14.80 -16.69
CA LEU A 459 0.84 15.59 -17.91
C LEU A 459 0.55 14.80 -19.19
N VAL A 460 0.99 13.54 -19.29
CA VAL A 460 0.68 12.67 -20.46
C VAL A 460 -0.84 12.59 -20.69
N ILE A 461 -1.63 12.36 -19.63
CA ILE A 461 -3.09 12.25 -19.73
C ILE A 461 -3.74 13.59 -20.12
N ILE A 462 -3.22 14.72 -19.63
CA ILE A 462 -3.73 16.05 -19.92
C ILE A 462 -3.44 16.44 -21.37
N PHE A 463 -2.17 16.36 -21.80
CA PHE A 463 -1.76 16.70 -23.16
C PHE A 463 -2.38 15.78 -24.22
N GLU A 464 -2.51 14.48 -23.94
CA GLU A 464 -3.23 13.56 -24.83
C GLU A 464 -4.71 13.93 -25.02
N LYS A 465 -5.38 14.45 -23.97
CA LYS A 465 -6.75 14.94 -24.07
C LYS A 465 -6.87 16.27 -24.82
N GLN A 466 -5.86 17.12 -24.72
CA GLN A 466 -5.76 18.37 -25.47
C GLN A 466 -5.37 18.12 -26.95
N GLY A 467 -4.91 16.91 -27.29
CA GLY A 467 -4.47 16.56 -28.64
C GLY A 467 -3.01 16.93 -28.93
N GLU A 468 -2.26 17.28 -27.88
CA GLU A 468 -0.83 17.64 -27.88
C GLU A 468 0.04 16.39 -27.75
N TYR A 469 -0.05 15.50 -28.75
CA TYR A 469 0.57 14.18 -28.70
C TYR A 469 2.10 14.21 -28.65
N GLU A 470 2.74 15.18 -29.30
CA GLU A 470 4.20 15.33 -29.29
C GLU A 470 4.72 15.68 -27.89
N LEU A 471 4.07 16.66 -27.24
CA LEU A 471 4.37 17.03 -25.86
C LEU A 471 4.11 15.87 -24.89
N ALA A 472 3.01 15.14 -25.05
CA ALA A 472 2.76 13.92 -24.28
C ALA A 472 3.86 12.86 -24.47
N MET A 473 4.41 12.71 -25.68
CA MET A 473 5.52 11.78 -25.97
C MET A 473 6.86 12.24 -25.39
N ASP A 474 7.13 13.54 -25.31
CA ASP A 474 8.29 14.10 -24.62
C ASP A 474 8.22 13.81 -23.11
N ILE A 475 7.06 14.02 -22.48
CA ILE A 475 6.86 13.64 -21.07
C ILE A 475 7.09 12.13 -20.85
N CYS A 476 6.62 11.26 -21.75
CA CYS A 476 6.94 9.83 -21.68
C CYS A 476 8.46 9.56 -21.74
N ALA A 477 9.20 10.27 -22.61
CA ALA A 477 10.64 10.11 -22.72
C ALA A 477 11.38 10.56 -21.45
N ARG A 478 10.97 11.69 -20.85
CA ARG A 478 11.50 12.17 -19.57
C ARG A 478 11.21 11.20 -18.42
N ALA A 479 10.00 10.62 -18.37
CA ALA A 479 9.67 9.61 -17.37
C ALA A 479 10.62 8.40 -17.44
N ILE A 480 10.87 7.91 -18.66
CA ILE A 480 11.81 6.80 -18.93
C ILE A 480 13.24 7.15 -18.49
N SER A 481 13.73 8.37 -18.77
CA SER A 481 15.08 8.78 -18.33
C SER A 481 15.23 8.90 -16.81
N TYR A 482 14.13 9.13 -16.09
CA TYR A 482 14.07 9.10 -14.62
C TYR A 482 13.73 7.70 -14.06
N GLY A 483 13.78 6.63 -14.87
CA GLY A 483 13.48 5.25 -14.46
C GLY A 483 12.00 4.99 -14.12
N GLN A 484 11.11 5.95 -14.34
CA GLN A 484 9.72 5.88 -13.93
C GLN A 484 8.91 5.04 -14.93
N GLY A 485 8.48 3.85 -14.50
CA GLY A 485 7.47 3.05 -15.21
C GLY A 485 7.82 2.69 -16.65
N THR A 486 9.10 2.48 -16.95
CA THR A 486 9.68 2.40 -18.31
C THR A 486 8.86 1.62 -19.34
N GLU A 487 8.42 0.40 -19.01
CA GLU A 487 7.60 -0.44 -19.88
C GLU A 487 6.24 0.22 -20.22
N SER A 488 5.55 0.76 -19.21
CA SER A 488 4.25 1.41 -19.37
C SER A 488 4.33 2.71 -20.18
N PHE A 489 5.39 3.50 -19.99
CA PHE A 489 5.59 4.74 -20.77
C PHE A 489 6.06 4.45 -22.20
N ASN A 490 6.82 3.37 -22.44
CA ASN A 490 7.13 2.90 -23.81
C ASN A 490 5.83 2.51 -24.55
N GLU A 491 4.99 1.65 -23.97
CA GLU A 491 3.67 1.33 -24.53
C GLU A 491 2.82 2.58 -24.78
N ARG A 492 2.86 3.56 -23.87
CA ARG A 492 2.07 4.79 -24.00
C ARG A 492 2.60 5.66 -25.15
N LYS A 493 3.91 5.76 -25.32
CA LYS A 493 4.56 6.46 -26.43
C LYS A 493 4.16 5.87 -27.79
N GLU A 494 4.13 4.54 -27.94
CA GLU A 494 3.62 3.90 -29.16
C GLU A 494 2.15 4.21 -29.45
N LYS A 495 1.30 4.18 -28.41
CA LYS A 495 -0.13 4.49 -28.52
C LYS A 495 -0.35 5.96 -28.91
N LEU A 496 0.48 6.88 -28.42
CA LEU A 496 0.48 8.28 -28.81
C LEU A 496 0.95 8.49 -30.25
N GLN A 497 2.03 7.83 -30.69
CA GLN A 497 2.50 7.89 -32.08
C GLN A 497 1.42 7.46 -33.06
N LYS A 498 0.70 6.37 -32.77
CA LYS A 498 -0.44 5.90 -33.59
C LYS A 498 -1.56 6.96 -33.66
N LYS A 499 -1.84 7.67 -32.57
CA LYS A 499 -2.81 8.79 -32.55
C LYS A 499 -2.33 10.01 -33.35
N LEU A 500 -1.05 10.36 -33.27
CA LEU A 500 -0.45 11.46 -34.02
C LEU A 500 -0.51 11.19 -35.54
N ASN A 501 -0.11 9.99 -35.97
CA ASN A 501 -0.19 9.57 -37.36
C ASN A 501 -1.64 9.67 -37.89
N ASN A 502 -2.62 9.20 -37.11
CA ASN A 502 -4.04 9.31 -37.47
C ASN A 502 -4.56 10.77 -37.50
N LYS A 503 -4.04 11.67 -36.64
CA LYS A 503 -4.36 13.11 -36.66
C LYS A 503 -3.83 13.75 -37.96
N ILE A 504 -2.59 13.45 -38.33
CA ILE A 504 -1.94 13.95 -39.56
C ILE A 504 -2.67 13.43 -40.82
N GLN A 505 -3.06 12.16 -40.85
CA GLN A 505 -3.83 11.59 -41.97
C GLN A 505 -5.18 12.30 -42.16
N LYS A 506 -5.91 12.56 -41.06
CA LYS A 506 -7.17 13.32 -41.06
C LYS A 506 -7.05 14.82 -41.35
N GLN A 507 -5.83 15.34 -41.49
CA GLN A 507 -5.55 16.72 -41.90
C GLN A 507 -5.08 16.80 -43.37
N LYS A 508 -4.88 15.65 -44.03
CA LYS A 508 -4.39 15.53 -45.41
C LYS A 508 -5.45 15.03 -46.41
N GLY A 509 -6.65 14.72 -45.93
CA GLY A 509 -7.84 14.37 -46.70
C GLY A 509 -9.08 14.88 -45.99
#